data_AF-A0A257MR14-F1
#
_entry.id   AF-A0A257MR14-F1
#
_cell.length_a   1.000
_cell.length_b   1.000
_cell.length_c   1.000
_cell.angle_alpha   90.00
_cell.angle_beta   90.00
_cell.angle_gamma   90.00
#
_symmetry.space_group_name_H-M   'P 1'
#
loop_
_entity.id
_entity.type
_entity.pdbx_description
1 polymer ?
#
loop_
_entity_poly.entity_id
_entity_poly.type
_entity_poly.pdbx_seq_one_letter_code
_entity_poly.pdbx_strand_id
1 'polypeptide(L)'
;MKLRVVSSKKEITDLNRNEQLVHLAFRASNMDVMNLVQSCPRLRAVQIPPSYHETMSKAAQQFLEIQGVQLLKGDVWGHRKDIDEYYAVGEKVVGRINSLMADGNSIEDTVKKLQRETKLSEDLIRYILKEQVMA
;
A
#
# COMPACT_ATOMS: atom_id res chain seq x y z
N MET A 1 -3.96 -5.72 -9.02
CA MET A 1 -4.12 -4.68 -7.98
C MET A 1 -3.24 -3.49 -8.34
N LYS A 2 -3.60 -2.25 -7.99
CA LYS A 2 -2.79 -1.05 -8.26
C LYS A 2 -2.83 -0.08 -7.09
N LEU A 3 -1.73 0.66 -6.89
CA LEU A 3 -1.59 1.70 -5.88
C LEU A 3 -1.53 3.05 -6.58
N ARG A 4 -2.34 4.02 -6.18
CA ARG A 4 -2.22 5.39 -6.66
C ARG A 4 -1.03 6.06 -5.96
N VAL A 5 -0.05 6.52 -6.74
CA VAL A 5 1.16 7.16 -6.20
C VAL A 5 0.93 8.66 -6.06
N VAL A 6 1.10 9.17 -4.84
CA VAL A 6 0.85 10.58 -4.48
C VAL A 6 2.16 11.19 -3.98
N SER A 7 2.69 12.14 -4.75
CA SER A 7 3.99 12.75 -4.48
C SER A 7 3.92 14.05 -3.68
N SER A 8 2.74 14.64 -3.54
CA SER A 8 2.57 15.89 -2.82
C SER A 8 1.16 16.03 -2.23
N LYS A 9 1.05 16.82 -1.15
CA LYS A 9 -0.22 17.11 -0.50
C LYS A 9 -1.27 17.78 -1.41
N LYS A 10 -0.82 18.49 -2.46
CA LYS A 10 -1.71 19.18 -3.40
C LYS A 10 -2.54 18.20 -4.21
N GLU A 11 -2.00 17.01 -4.46
CA GLU A 11 -2.67 16.00 -5.27
C GLU A 11 -3.79 15.28 -4.52
N ILE A 12 -3.85 15.38 -3.18
CA ILE A 12 -4.86 14.71 -2.37
C ILE A 12 -6.28 15.12 -2.79
N THR A 13 -6.48 16.41 -3.08
CA THR A 13 -7.80 16.95 -3.45
C THR A 13 -8.28 16.47 -4.81
N ASP A 14 -7.36 16.03 -5.66
CA ASP A 14 -7.63 15.60 -7.03
C ASP A 14 -7.74 14.06 -7.14
N LEU A 15 -7.63 13.35 -6.02
CA LEU A 15 -7.75 11.90 -6.00
C LEU A 15 -9.15 11.44 -6.36
N ASN A 16 -9.22 10.32 -7.09
CA ASN A 16 -10.49 9.68 -7.36
C ASN A 16 -11.09 9.14 -6.05
N ARG A 17 -12.36 9.42 -5.80
CA ARG A 17 -13.06 8.96 -4.58
C ARG A 17 -13.08 7.43 -4.42
N ASN A 18 -12.87 6.69 -5.51
CA ASN A 18 -12.80 5.24 -5.53
C ASN A 18 -11.39 4.68 -5.33
N GLU A 19 -10.36 5.50 -5.09
CA GLU A 19 -9.03 4.97 -4.76
C GLU A 19 -9.11 4.14 -3.47
N GLN A 20 -8.61 2.90 -3.55
CA GLN A 20 -8.61 1.95 -2.43
C GLN A 20 -7.23 1.77 -1.81
N LEU A 21 -6.18 2.00 -2.61
CA LEU A 21 -4.79 1.78 -2.24
C LEU A 21 -3.97 2.98 -2.69
N VAL A 22 -3.35 3.67 -1.74
CA VAL A 22 -2.55 4.87 -2.01
C VAL A 22 -1.13 4.66 -1.49
N HIS A 23 -0.15 5.08 -2.27
CA HIS A 23 1.23 5.22 -1.80
C HIS A 23 1.58 6.70 -1.63
N LEU A 24 1.91 7.13 -0.41
CA LEU A 24 2.35 8.49 -0.13
C LEU A 24 3.88 8.57 -0.24
N ALA A 25 4.37 9.18 -1.31
CA ALA A 25 5.79 9.43 -1.54
C ALA A 25 6.28 10.75 -0.89
N PHE A 26 5.55 11.26 0.10
CA PHE A 26 5.94 12.42 0.91
C PHE A 26 5.56 12.22 2.38
N ARG A 27 6.18 12.99 3.28
CA ARG A 27 5.82 12.98 4.71
C ARG A 27 4.50 13.70 4.94
N ALA A 28 3.42 12.94 5.11
CA ALA A 28 2.10 13.48 5.39
C ALA A 28 1.98 13.98 6.84
N SER A 29 1.39 15.16 7.02
CA SER A 29 0.94 15.68 8.30
C SER A 29 -0.40 15.05 8.71
N ASN A 30 -0.83 15.27 9.96
CA ASN A 30 -2.14 14.82 10.43
C ASN A 30 -3.28 15.35 9.54
N MET A 31 -3.18 16.61 9.10
CA MET A 31 -4.16 17.23 8.21
C MET A 31 -4.17 16.56 6.83
N ASP A 32 -3.01 16.23 6.29
CA ASP A 32 -2.92 15.54 5.00
C ASP A 32 -3.58 14.16 5.07
N VAL A 33 -3.40 13.43 6.18
CA VAL A 33 -4.03 12.13 6.41
C VAL A 33 -5.55 12.24 6.54
N MET A 34 -6.04 13.24 7.27
CA MET A 34 -7.49 13.50 7.36
C MET A 34 -8.09 13.84 5.99
N ASN A 35 -7.42 14.73 5.24
CA ASN A 35 -7.86 15.10 3.89
C ASN A 35 -7.85 13.90 2.94
N LEU A 36 -6.87 13.00 3.07
CA LEU A 36 -6.79 11.78 2.26
C LEU A 36 -8.01 10.88 2.47
N VAL A 37 -8.36 10.59 3.73
CA VAL A 37 -9.53 9.76 4.06
C VAL A 37 -10.83 10.41 3.60
N GLN A 38 -10.95 11.74 3.76
CA GLN A 38 -12.12 12.48 3.27
C GLN A 38 -12.25 12.43 1.74
N SER A 39 -11.13 12.56 1.03
CA SER A 39 -11.10 12.56 -0.45
C SER A 39 -11.35 11.16 -1.02
N CYS A 40 -10.90 10.10 -0.32
CA CYS A 40 -11.03 8.70 -0.73
C CYS A 40 -11.84 7.89 0.30
N PRO A 41 -13.19 7.96 0.30
CA PRO A 41 -14.02 7.21 1.25
C PRO A 41 -13.90 5.69 1.17
N ARG A 42 -13.36 5.17 0.06
CA ARG A 42 -13.14 3.73 -0.18
C ARG A 42 -11.72 3.28 0.11
N LEU A 43 -10.89 4.14 0.72
CA LEU A 43 -9.51 3.84 1.05
C LEU A 43 -9.45 2.64 2.01
N ARG A 44 -8.68 1.62 1.65
CA ARG A 44 -8.49 0.38 2.43
C ARG A 44 -7.08 0.31 3.01
N ALA A 45 -6.10 0.81 2.28
CA ALA A 45 -4.72 0.84 2.74
C ALA A 45 -3.93 2.05 2.22
N VAL A 46 -2.99 2.50 3.04
CA VAL A 46 -2.01 3.52 2.71
C VAL A 46 -0.62 2.93 2.90
N GLN A 47 0.16 2.91 1.84
CA GLN A 47 1.57 2.54 1.89
C GLN A 47 2.44 3.79 2.03
N ILE A 48 3.40 3.76 2.95
CA ILE A 48 4.39 4.83 3.11
C ILE A 48 5.82 4.27 3.20
N PRO A 49 6.83 5.02 2.70
CA PRO A 49 8.22 4.64 2.85
C PRO A 49 8.61 4.39 4.31
N PRO A 50 9.53 3.45 4.58
CA PRO A 50 10.00 3.12 5.93
C PRO A 50 10.34 4.31 6.81
N SER A 51 11.07 5.28 6.27
CA SER A 51 11.50 6.48 6.99
C SER A 51 10.34 7.41 7.35
N TYR A 52 9.25 7.40 6.58
CA TYR A 52 8.07 8.20 6.86
C TYR A 52 7.20 7.52 7.90
N HIS A 53 7.13 6.19 7.88
CA HIS A 53 6.46 5.41 8.92
C HIS A 53 7.04 5.68 10.31
N GLU A 54 8.36 5.70 10.43
CA GLU A 54 9.06 5.94 11.71
C GLU A 54 8.82 7.34 12.27
N THR A 55 8.56 8.31 11.40
CA THR A 55 8.36 9.73 11.76
C THR A 55 6.90 10.16 11.76
N MET A 56 5.99 9.27 11.39
CA MET A 56 4.55 9.54 11.36
C MET A 56 4.01 9.70 12.78
N SER A 57 3.15 10.70 12.99
CA SER A 57 2.57 10.94 14.31
C SER A 57 1.67 9.78 14.74
N LYS A 58 1.65 9.47 16.04
CA LYS A 58 0.74 8.46 16.61
C LYS A 58 -0.73 8.80 16.35
N ALA A 59 -1.09 10.09 16.41
CA ALA A 59 -2.45 10.54 16.15
C ALA A 59 -2.90 10.22 14.71
N ALA A 60 -2.02 10.42 13.73
CA ALA A 60 -2.32 10.08 12.34
C ALA A 60 -2.45 8.57 12.12
N GLN A 61 -1.59 7.77 12.76
CA GLN A 61 -1.68 6.30 12.72
C GLN A 61 -3.01 5.80 13.31
N GLN A 62 -3.34 6.27 14.52
CA GLN A 62 -4.59 5.92 15.20
C GLN A 62 -5.82 6.37 14.40
N PHE A 63 -5.76 7.55 13.77
CA PHE A 63 -6.85 8.01 12.93
C PHE A 63 -7.09 7.06 11.74
N LEU A 64 -6.05 6.64 11.03
CA LEU A 64 -6.18 5.65 9.95
C LEU A 64 -6.77 4.33 10.46
N GLU A 65 -6.28 3.84 11.61
CA GLU A 65 -6.76 2.61 12.23
C GLU A 65 -8.26 2.69 12.59
N ILE A 66 -8.71 3.79 13.19
CA ILE A 66 -10.13 4.04 13.52
C ILE A 66 -11.00 4.06 12.26
N GLN A 67 -10.47 4.57 11.15
CA GLN A 67 -11.16 4.59 9.85
C GLN A 67 -11.09 3.23 9.13
N GLY A 68 -10.46 2.22 9.73
CA GLY A 68 -10.28 0.88 9.14
C GLY A 68 -9.27 0.84 7.99
N VAL A 69 -8.42 1.85 7.88
CA VAL A 69 -7.39 1.97 6.84
C VAL A 69 -6.08 1.36 7.33
N GLN A 70 -5.59 0.34 6.65
CA GLN A 70 -4.32 -0.30 7.00
C GLN A 70 -3.13 0.56 6.59
N LEU A 71 -2.20 0.78 7.52
CA LEU A 71 -0.93 1.44 7.23
C LEU A 71 0.12 0.38 6.88
N LEU A 72 0.71 0.48 5.68
CA LEU A 72 1.70 -0.47 5.16
C LEU A 72 3.08 0.20 5.06
N LYS A 73 4.11 -0.47 5.58
CA LYS A 73 5.51 -0.06 5.42
C LYS A 73 6.04 -0.58 4.08
N GLY A 74 6.39 0.33 3.16
CA GLY A 74 6.89 -0.07 1.84
C GLY A 74 7.10 1.08 0.88
N ASP A 75 7.85 0.82 -0.19
CA ASP A 75 8.16 1.82 -1.22
C ASP A 75 7.88 1.26 -2.62
N VAL A 76 7.67 2.13 -3.60
CA VAL A 76 7.41 1.79 -5.01
C VAL A 76 8.69 1.89 -5.84
N TRP A 77 9.61 0.96 -5.59
CA TRP A 77 10.97 1.02 -6.12
C TRP A 77 11.03 1.05 -7.66
N GLY A 78 11.72 2.04 -8.22
CA GLY A 78 11.92 2.19 -9.66
C GLY A 78 10.68 2.64 -10.45
N HIS A 79 9.61 3.03 -9.77
CA HIS A 79 8.42 3.57 -10.40
C HIS A 79 8.59 5.05 -10.77
N ARG A 80 8.08 5.43 -11.94
CA ARG A 80 8.12 6.78 -12.49
C ARG A 80 6.71 7.34 -12.60
N LYS A 81 6.31 8.13 -11.60
CA LYS A 81 4.99 8.75 -11.52
C LYS A 81 4.66 9.65 -12.72
N ASP A 82 5.68 10.25 -13.32
CA ASP A 82 5.56 11.09 -14.51
C ASP A 82 5.15 10.31 -15.77
N ILE A 83 5.33 8.99 -15.77
CA ILE A 83 4.94 8.09 -16.86
C ILE A 83 3.61 7.40 -16.54
N ASP A 84 3.47 6.89 -15.31
CA ASP A 84 2.27 6.22 -14.85
C ASP A 84 1.95 6.66 -13.43
N GLU A 85 0.74 7.14 -13.24
CA GLU A 85 0.18 7.59 -11.97
C GLU A 85 -0.08 6.47 -10.96
N TYR A 86 -0.09 5.23 -11.45
CA TYR A 86 -0.40 4.03 -10.71
C TYR A 86 0.78 3.06 -10.69
N TYR A 87 1.13 2.57 -9.50
CA TYR A 87 2.01 1.42 -9.35
C TYR A 87 1.19 0.13 -9.43
N ALA A 88 1.26 -0.56 -10.56
CA ALA A 88 0.57 -1.82 -10.77
C ALA A 88 1.33 -3.00 -10.14
N VAL A 89 0.66 -3.74 -9.25
CA VAL A 89 1.14 -5.05 -8.81
C VAL A 89 0.73 -6.05 -9.89
N GLY A 90 1.71 -6.52 -10.65
CA GLY A 90 1.49 -7.39 -11.80
C GLY A 90 0.81 -8.70 -11.43
N GLU A 91 -0.07 -9.20 -12.30
CA GLU A 91 -0.80 -10.45 -12.10
C GLU A 91 0.11 -11.65 -11.88
N LYS A 92 1.32 -11.63 -12.46
CA LYS A 92 2.34 -12.66 -12.23
C LYS A 92 2.69 -12.82 -10.74
N VAL A 93 2.72 -11.72 -9.99
CA VAL A 93 2.99 -11.75 -8.55
C VAL A 93 1.84 -12.44 -7.81
N VAL A 94 0.60 -12.08 -8.17
CA VAL A 94 -0.60 -12.68 -7.57
C VAL A 94 -0.69 -14.18 -7.91
N GLY A 95 -0.43 -14.55 -9.17
CA GLY A 95 -0.35 -15.95 -9.59
C GLY A 95 0.73 -16.72 -8.82
N ARG A 96 1.90 -16.10 -8.59
CA ARG A 96 2.99 -16.70 -7.82
C ARG A 96 2.62 -16.91 -6.35
N ILE A 97 1.94 -15.94 -5.74
CA ILE A 97 1.37 -16.06 -4.40
C ILE A 97 0.45 -17.29 -4.32
N ASN A 98 -0.47 -17.42 -5.27
CA ASN A 98 -1.45 -18.52 -5.29
C ASN A 98 -0.76 -19.89 -5.48
N SER A 99 0.25 -19.98 -6.34
CA SER A 99 1.04 -21.22 -6.49
C SER A 99 1.75 -21.61 -5.21
N LEU A 100 2.43 -20.66 -4.54
CA LEU A 100 3.16 -20.95 -3.30
C LEU A 100 2.22 -21.39 -2.16
N MET A 101 1.04 -20.79 -2.07
CA MET A 101 0.01 -21.20 -1.10
C MET A 101 -0.56 -22.58 -1.43
N ALA A 102 -0.80 -22.88 -2.71
CA ALA A 102 -1.28 -24.20 -3.16
C ALA A 102 -0.25 -25.32 -2.92
N ASP A 103 1.05 -24.99 -3.00
CA ASP A 103 2.16 -25.89 -2.66
C ASP A 103 2.27 -26.17 -1.15
N GLY A 104 1.38 -25.61 -0.32
CA GLY A 104 1.35 -25.82 1.13
C GLY A 104 2.41 -25.04 1.91
N ASN A 105 3.01 -24.00 1.31
CA ASN A 105 3.96 -23.15 2.02
C ASN A 105 3.25 -22.35 3.13
N SER A 106 3.96 -22.10 4.22
CA SER A 106 3.49 -21.16 5.23
C SER A 106 3.41 -19.73 4.66
N ILE A 107 2.60 -18.88 5.30
CA ILE A 107 2.53 -17.46 4.95
C ILE A 107 3.92 -16.80 5.05
N GLU A 108 4.68 -17.13 6.09
CA GLU A 108 6.02 -16.56 6.31
C GLU A 108 7.02 -16.98 5.25
N ASP A 109 7.02 -18.24 4.85
CA ASP A 109 7.90 -18.74 3.78
C ASP A 109 7.54 -18.13 2.43
N THR A 110 6.25 -17.98 2.16
CA THR A 110 5.74 -17.33 0.95
C THR A 110 6.19 -15.87 0.88
N VAL A 111 6.06 -15.12 1.98
CA VAL A 111 6.53 -13.74 2.09
C VAL A 111 8.04 -13.65 1.83
N LYS A 112 8.84 -14.49 2.50
CA LYS A 112 10.31 -14.49 2.35
C LYS A 112 10.75 -14.82 0.91
N LYS A 113 10.10 -15.79 0.26
CA LYS A 113 10.38 -16.14 -1.14
C LYS A 113 10.03 -14.98 -2.07
N LEU A 114 8.85 -14.41 -1.94
CA LEU A 114 8.39 -13.30 -2.79
C LEU A 114 9.20 -12.03 -2.60
N GLN A 115 9.68 -11.74 -1.39
CA GLN A 115 10.55 -10.60 -1.15
C GLN A 115 11.92 -10.74 -1.83
N ARG A 116 12.38 -11.97 -2.09
CA ARG A 116 13.61 -12.24 -2.85
C ARG A 116 13.37 -12.20 -4.36
N GLU A 117 12.21 -12.68 -4.80
CA GLU A 117 11.82 -12.75 -6.22
C GLU A 117 11.32 -11.39 -6.75
N THR A 118 10.79 -10.54 -5.88
CA THR A 118 10.15 -9.26 -6.23
C THR A 118 10.73 -8.11 -5.42
N LYS A 119 10.49 -6.87 -5.86
CA LYS A 119 10.86 -5.65 -5.10
C LYS A 119 9.74 -5.14 -4.18
N LEU A 120 8.73 -5.96 -3.91
CA LEU A 120 7.60 -5.57 -3.09
C LEU A 120 7.96 -5.63 -1.60
N SER A 121 7.36 -4.76 -0.80
CA SER A 121 7.54 -4.81 0.65
C SER A 121 6.80 -6.01 1.25
N GLU A 122 7.31 -6.47 2.39
CA GLU A 122 6.67 -7.53 3.17
C GLU A 122 5.21 -7.19 3.52
N ASP A 123 4.94 -5.97 3.98
CA ASP A 123 3.58 -5.52 4.33
C ASP A 123 2.65 -5.56 3.13
N LEU A 124 3.12 -5.14 1.94
CA LEU A 124 2.31 -5.19 0.73
C LEU A 124 2.01 -6.64 0.32
N ILE A 125 3.00 -7.54 0.41
CA ILE A 125 2.81 -8.96 0.12
C ILE A 125 1.79 -9.57 1.10
N ARG A 126 1.92 -9.28 2.40
CA ARG A 126 0.97 -9.73 3.44
C ARG A 126 -0.42 -9.19 3.21
N TYR A 127 -0.54 -7.93 2.80
CA TYR A 127 -1.82 -7.31 2.45
C TYR A 127 -2.48 -8.05 1.28
N ILE A 128 -1.74 -8.32 0.20
CA ILE A 128 -2.26 -9.05 -0.97
C ILE A 128 -2.72 -10.46 -0.56
N LEU A 129 -1.89 -11.19 0.21
CA LEU A 129 -2.23 -12.52 0.72
C LEU A 129 -3.56 -12.50 1.49
N LYS A 130 -3.73 -11.55 2.42
CA LYS A 130 -4.96 -11.40 3.20
C LYS A 130 -6.16 -11.14 2.29
N GLU A 131 -6.01 -10.24 1.33
CA GLU A 131 -7.07 -9.91 0.37
C GLU A 131 -7.45 -11.09 -0.53
N GLN A 132 -6.51 -11.97 -0.89
CA GLN A 132 -6.81 -13.19 -1.65
C GLN A 132 -7.54 -14.26 -0.83
N VAL A 133 -7.25 -14.38 0.47
CA VAL A 133 -7.92 -15.35 1.35
C VAL A 133 -9.35 -14.90 1.73
N MET A 134 -9.57 -13.59 1.78
CA MET A 134 -10.87 -12.99 2.10
C MET A 134 -11.77 -12.75 0.86
N ALA A 135 -11.24 -12.95 -0.35
CA ALA A 135 -11.96 -12.80 -1.63
C ALA A 135 -12.62 -14.11 -2.05
#